data_AF-A0A074XWX7-F1
#
_entry.id   AF-A0A074XWX7-F1
#
_cell.length_a   1.000
_cell.length_b   1.000
_cell.length_c   1.000
_cell.angle_alpha   90.00
_cell.angle_beta   90.00
_cell.angle_gamma   90.00
#
_symmetry.space_group_name_H-M   'P 1'
#
loop_
_entity.id
_entity.type
_entity.pdbx_description
1 polymer ?
#
loop_
_entity_poly.entity_id
_entity_poly.type
_entity_poly.pdbx_seq_one_letter_code
_entity_poly.pdbx_strand_id
1 'polypeptide(L)'
;MPPVRTNHGRASKACHACRTHKTRCYATGPEPMTCLRCRTLGKDCSLQRESLTRDSLEVFEAVASTSSPHDSQQPAALQQSLILPGTDTEDAAAPLQVIRDADTNSTYPRQARDPTHEANIVQKDIVSAEGSDRLLALFQRHYGRWLSIPETMLSTLRSTDIKDALFLCAACSVAARHSLTDVNAGLSSILSAEAERLLASNVLQPQRPLTFYQATLVLSLWSSAVGQSPTGLDVWLMTGMAIQHGSISKSVKDLATGKIQVIKEETQVDCLYLWNHLCLSHLHACITMRRKAMINAAHIRQARLVTSMPSTSNFELRMAAELCLYWTIYGELDTEPLDLEHAQMAIQSWKSEWNFLFEQERHHFLQMGCSFAQLLILERALGKSSEAVDESSIVQMVQYCSDILQAAIRTPDDRTEHLTHHVFYMITFAALTLIRLLRNYEKEYASFFEAVSRHVLVLEASQWLRSIGLPGHIGQTMGNIVATLHQSSFPAQASDIAISSQGEFVFDNFAAMPEFFDLDANFDWDTLQ
;
A
#
# COMPACT_ATOMS: atom_id res chain seq x y z
N MET A 1 -15.55 39.19 -1.09
CA MET A 1 -15.20 38.33 0.06
C MET A 1 -16.48 37.71 0.61
N PRO A 2 -16.59 36.38 0.72
CA PRO A 2 -17.68 35.76 1.48
C PRO A 2 -17.43 35.94 2.99
N PRO A 3 -18.49 36.00 3.83
CA PRO A 3 -18.32 36.21 5.26
C PRO A 3 -17.72 34.97 5.94
N VAL A 4 -16.78 35.22 6.85
CA VAL A 4 -16.11 34.24 7.72
C VAL A 4 -17.16 33.43 8.48
N ARG A 5 -17.12 32.09 8.34
CA ARG A 5 -18.00 31.18 9.10
C ARG A 5 -17.46 31.02 10.51
N THR A 6 -18.05 31.70 11.47
CA THR A 6 -17.91 31.35 12.89
C THR A 6 -18.59 30.00 13.14
N ASN A 7 -17.86 29.03 13.71
CA ASN A 7 -18.36 27.70 14.04
C ASN A 7 -19.41 27.79 15.15
N HIS A 8 -20.66 27.97 14.77
CA HIS A 8 -21.79 27.89 15.69
C HIS A 8 -22.19 26.43 15.88
N GLY A 9 -22.07 25.94 17.12
CA GLY A 9 -22.48 24.60 17.52
C GLY A 9 -23.94 24.30 17.16
N ARG A 10 -24.25 23.01 16.99
CA ARG A 10 -25.61 22.54 16.70
C ARG A 10 -26.52 22.92 17.88
N ALA A 11 -27.68 23.50 17.59
CA ALA A 11 -28.67 23.75 18.64
C ALA A 11 -29.12 22.43 19.26
N SER A 12 -29.25 22.38 20.59
CA SER A 12 -29.73 21.21 21.34
C SER A 12 -31.14 20.79 20.91
N LYS A 13 -31.96 21.74 20.45
CA LYS A 13 -33.29 21.51 19.86
C LYS A 13 -33.46 22.36 18.60
N ALA A 14 -33.93 21.74 17.52
CA ALA A 14 -34.25 22.46 16.28
C ALA A 14 -35.60 23.19 16.39
N CYS A 15 -35.68 24.44 15.91
CA CYS A 15 -36.93 25.22 15.86
C CYS A 15 -37.95 24.64 14.87
N HIS A 16 -39.24 24.98 15.04
CA HIS A 16 -40.34 24.46 14.21
C HIS A 16 -40.13 24.72 12.71
N ALA A 17 -39.70 25.93 12.35
CA ALA A 17 -39.44 26.29 10.96
C ALA A 17 -38.32 25.44 10.33
N CYS A 18 -37.24 25.18 11.07
CA CYS A 18 -36.13 24.34 10.60
C CYS A 18 -36.53 22.85 10.51
N ARG A 19 -37.36 22.36 11.45
CA ARG A 19 -37.91 21.00 11.41
C ARG A 19 -38.83 20.79 10.20
N THR A 20 -39.76 21.72 9.98
CA THR A 20 -40.74 21.65 8.88
C THR A 20 -40.05 21.58 7.51
N HIS A 21 -38.95 22.33 7.33
CA HIS A 21 -38.21 22.37 6.07
C HIS A 21 -37.03 21.39 6.01
N LYS A 22 -36.90 20.47 6.98
CA LYS A 22 -35.81 19.47 7.09
C LYS A 22 -34.40 20.05 6.92
N THR A 23 -34.16 21.25 7.47
CA THR A 23 -32.84 21.92 7.41
C THR A 23 -32.15 21.96 8.76
N ARG A 24 -30.81 22.04 8.77
CA ARG A 24 -30.02 22.19 10.00
C ARG A 24 -30.35 23.50 10.73
N CYS A 25 -30.47 23.41 12.05
CA CYS A 25 -30.71 24.53 12.96
C CYS A 25 -29.45 24.78 13.78
N TYR A 26 -28.89 25.99 13.67
CA TYR A 26 -27.66 26.39 14.36
C TYR A 26 -27.97 27.38 15.48
N ALA A 27 -27.37 27.18 16.65
CA ALA A 27 -27.52 28.07 17.79
C ALA A 27 -26.73 29.37 17.56
N THR A 28 -27.21 30.47 18.12
CA THR A 28 -26.60 31.79 17.93
C THR A 28 -25.96 32.23 19.24
N GLY A 29 -24.86 31.57 19.63
CA GLY A 29 -24.12 31.90 20.86
C GLY A 29 -24.80 31.46 22.17
N PRO A 30 -24.25 31.88 23.33
CA PRO A 30 -24.65 31.40 24.67
C PRO A 30 -26.02 31.91 25.13
N GLU A 31 -26.53 33.01 24.56
CA GLU A 31 -27.88 33.52 24.84
C GLU A 31 -28.80 33.26 23.64
N PRO A 32 -29.92 32.51 23.83
CA PRO A 32 -30.71 32.03 22.71
C PRO A 32 -31.95 32.89 22.52
N MET A 33 -31.99 33.72 21.47
CA MET A 33 -33.27 34.34 21.07
C MET A 33 -33.73 34.03 19.65
N THR A 34 -32.86 33.52 18.77
CA THR A 34 -33.27 32.98 17.46
C THR A 34 -32.21 31.99 16.96
N CYS A 35 -32.53 31.12 15.99
CA CYS A 35 -31.50 30.35 15.28
C CYS A 35 -30.91 31.15 14.11
N LEU A 36 -29.68 30.84 13.72
CA LEU A 36 -28.95 31.56 12.67
C LEU A 36 -29.77 31.71 11.37
N ARG A 37 -30.47 30.64 10.95
CA ARG A 37 -31.27 30.63 9.72
C ARG A 37 -32.49 31.56 9.83
N CYS A 38 -33.24 31.49 10.93
CA CYS A 38 -34.40 32.36 11.15
C CYS A 38 -33.98 33.83 11.23
N ARG A 39 -32.82 34.11 11.86
CA ARG A 39 -32.24 35.46 11.91
C ARG A 39 -31.88 35.99 10.53
N THR A 40 -31.16 35.21 9.72
CA THR A 40 -30.78 35.61 8.36
C THR A 40 -31.98 35.83 7.44
N LEU A 41 -33.07 35.10 7.66
CA LEU A 41 -34.28 35.19 6.84
C LEU A 41 -35.35 36.14 7.40
N GLY A 42 -35.11 36.77 8.55
CA GLY A 42 -36.08 37.65 9.21
C GLY A 42 -37.41 36.97 9.55
N LYS A 43 -37.40 35.68 9.89
CA LYS A 43 -38.60 34.88 10.19
C LYS A 43 -38.71 34.56 11.69
N ASP A 44 -39.94 34.44 12.18
CA ASP A 44 -40.23 34.04 13.55
C ASP A 44 -39.59 32.69 13.92
N CYS A 45 -38.91 32.66 15.06
CA CYS A 45 -38.21 31.48 15.56
C CYS A 45 -38.89 30.96 16.83
N SER A 46 -39.35 29.69 16.81
CA SER A 46 -40.01 29.09 17.98
C SER A 46 -39.13 28.97 19.23
N LEU A 47 -37.80 29.06 19.07
CA LEU A 47 -36.86 29.07 20.21
C LEU A 47 -36.97 30.34 21.06
N GLN A 48 -37.51 31.42 20.50
CA GLN A 48 -37.70 32.70 21.20
C GLN A 48 -38.86 32.66 22.19
N ARG A 49 -39.84 31.77 22.00
CA ARG A 49 -41.03 31.65 22.87
C ARG A 49 -40.78 30.74 24.07
N GLU A 50 -39.84 29.79 23.96
CA GLU A 50 -39.52 28.83 25.02
C GLU A 50 -38.63 29.45 26.14
N SER A 51 -37.90 30.54 25.86
CA SER A 51 -37.09 31.24 26.88
C SER A 51 -37.94 32.12 27.80
N LEU A 52 -38.95 32.80 27.26
CA LEU A 52 -39.87 33.65 28.03
C LEU A 52 -40.69 32.88 29.08
N THR A 53 -40.86 31.58 28.91
CA THR A 53 -41.52 30.69 29.88
C THR A 53 -40.58 30.15 30.96
N ARG A 54 -39.26 30.27 30.79
CA ARG A 54 -38.26 29.63 31.65
C ARG A 54 -37.75 30.55 32.77
N ASP A 55 -37.80 31.87 32.59
CA ASP A 55 -37.44 32.86 33.61
C ASP A 55 -38.45 32.95 34.78
N SER A 56 -39.56 32.21 34.75
CA SER A 56 -40.59 32.24 35.81
C SER A 56 -40.59 31.03 36.76
N LEU A 57 -39.64 30.08 36.64
CA LEU A 57 -39.70 28.80 37.38
C LEU A 57 -38.40 28.35 38.08
N GLU A 58 -37.40 29.21 38.23
CA GLU A 58 -36.22 28.93 39.08
C GLU A 58 -36.32 29.65 40.43
N VAL A 59 -37.24 29.22 41.29
CA VAL A 59 -37.15 29.38 42.75
C VAL A 59 -37.68 28.10 43.38
N PHE A 60 -36.85 27.48 44.22
CA PHE A 60 -37.07 26.36 45.14
C PHE A 60 -36.39 25.01 44.82
N GLU A 61 -35.43 24.73 45.72
CA GLU A 61 -35.05 23.44 46.31
C GLU A 61 -33.82 22.70 45.79
N ALA A 62 -32.68 23.15 46.35
CA ALA A 62 -31.59 22.30 46.77
C ALA A 62 -31.83 21.79 48.20
N VAL A 63 -31.77 20.47 48.44
CA VAL A 63 -31.34 19.87 49.71
C VAL A 63 -30.60 18.55 49.44
N ALA A 64 -29.48 18.40 50.14
CA ALA A 64 -28.41 17.42 50.05
C ALA A 64 -28.78 15.95 50.40
N SER A 65 -27.91 14.98 50.03
CA SER A 65 -27.06 14.20 50.97
C SER A 65 -26.41 12.91 50.37
N THR A 66 -25.06 12.90 50.35
CA THR A 66 -24.10 11.83 50.74
C THR A 66 -24.29 10.33 50.44
N SER A 67 -23.30 9.69 49.78
CA SER A 67 -22.36 8.64 50.31
C SER A 67 -21.79 7.68 49.23
N SER A 68 -20.48 7.38 49.30
CA SER A 68 -19.71 6.30 48.62
C SER A 68 -19.55 5.09 49.60
N PRO A 69 -18.87 3.91 49.34
CA PRO A 69 -17.81 3.56 48.35
C PRO A 69 -17.72 2.08 47.81
N HIS A 70 -16.66 1.76 47.03
CA HIS A 70 -16.06 0.43 46.68
C HIS A 70 -16.90 -0.58 45.85
N ASP A 71 -16.40 -1.47 44.96
CA ASP A 71 -15.09 -2.13 44.83
C ASP A 71 -14.80 -2.67 43.39
N SER A 72 -13.50 -2.68 43.03
CA SER A 72 -12.68 -3.47 42.09
C SER A 72 -13.26 -4.60 41.20
N GLN A 73 -12.93 -4.63 39.88
CA GLN A 73 -12.04 -5.63 39.21
C GLN A 73 -12.15 -5.66 37.65
N GLN A 74 -10.98 -5.43 37.00
CA GLN A 74 -10.45 -5.98 35.73
C GLN A 74 -10.85 -5.44 34.32
N PRO A 75 -9.89 -5.48 33.36
CA PRO A 75 -9.75 -4.51 32.28
C PRO A 75 -10.39 -4.93 30.94
N ALA A 76 -11.03 -3.97 30.28
CA ALA A 76 -11.55 -4.09 28.94
C ALA A 76 -10.53 -3.59 27.91
N ALA A 77 -9.86 -4.50 27.22
CA ALA A 77 -9.29 -4.27 25.89
C ALA A 77 -9.09 -5.64 25.22
N LEU A 78 -9.71 -5.81 24.03
CA LEU A 78 -9.72 -6.98 23.11
C LEU A 78 -11.06 -7.69 22.88
N GLN A 79 -12.18 -7.23 23.45
CA GLN A 79 -13.52 -7.72 23.04
C GLN A 79 -14.50 -6.58 22.78
N GLN A 80 -14.44 -6.04 21.56
CA GLN A 80 -15.52 -5.32 20.87
C GLN A 80 -15.01 -5.13 19.43
N SER A 81 -15.37 -5.93 18.42
CA SER A 81 -16.73 -6.25 18.03
C SER A 81 -16.75 -7.40 17.02
N LEU A 82 -17.07 -8.61 17.51
CA LEU A 82 -17.80 -9.60 16.73
C LEU A 82 -19.24 -9.10 16.60
N ILE A 83 -19.49 -8.16 15.68
CA ILE A 83 -20.85 -7.87 15.23
C ILE A 83 -21.18 -8.91 14.15
N LEU A 84 -22.05 -9.84 14.50
CA LEU A 84 -22.82 -10.63 13.53
C LEU A 84 -23.38 -9.69 12.45
N PRO A 85 -23.24 -9.99 11.14
CA PRO A 85 -23.85 -9.17 10.12
C PRO A 85 -25.36 -9.14 10.39
N GLY A 86 -25.86 -7.95 10.74
CA GLY A 86 -27.29 -7.69 10.74
C GLY A 86 -27.83 -8.01 9.36
N THR A 87 -28.89 -8.82 9.38
CA THR A 87 -29.85 -9.07 8.30
C THR A 87 -29.88 -8.01 7.21
N ASP A 88 -29.55 -8.45 5.99
CA ASP A 88 -29.90 -7.92 4.67
C ASP A 88 -30.75 -6.63 4.67
N THR A 89 -30.07 -5.49 4.65
CA THR A 89 -30.59 -4.38 3.84
C THR A 89 -30.10 -4.64 2.42
N GLU A 90 -30.96 -5.24 1.60
CA GLU A 90 -30.77 -5.35 0.16
C GLU A 90 -30.24 -4.03 -0.42
N ASP A 91 -29.32 -4.16 -1.39
CA ASP A 91 -28.65 -3.12 -2.18
C ASP A 91 -29.54 -1.91 -2.49
N ALA A 92 -29.65 -0.95 -1.58
CA ALA A 92 -30.24 0.35 -1.89
C ALA A 92 -29.30 1.03 -2.88
N ALA A 93 -29.72 1.13 -4.15
CA ALA A 93 -28.94 1.72 -5.22
C ALA A 93 -28.43 3.11 -4.80
N ALA A 94 -27.15 3.39 -5.06
CA ALA A 94 -26.54 4.64 -4.62
C ALA A 94 -27.33 5.84 -5.18
N PRO A 95 -27.48 6.96 -4.45
CA PRO A 95 -28.32 8.07 -4.90
C PRO A 95 -28.01 8.54 -6.33
N LEU A 96 -26.73 8.56 -6.73
CA LEU A 96 -26.33 8.89 -8.10
C LEU A 96 -26.64 7.80 -9.13
N GLN A 97 -26.64 6.52 -8.74
CA GLN A 97 -27.10 5.43 -9.59
C GLN A 97 -28.60 5.55 -9.84
N VAL A 98 -29.40 5.75 -8.79
CA VAL A 98 -30.86 5.98 -8.91
C VAL A 98 -31.17 7.16 -9.84
N ILE A 99 -30.43 8.27 -9.71
CA ILE A 99 -30.59 9.43 -10.61
C ILE A 99 -30.21 9.08 -12.05
N ARG A 100 -29.10 8.36 -12.27
CA ARG A 100 -28.66 7.95 -13.62
C ARG A 100 -29.64 6.97 -14.26
N ASP A 101 -30.15 6.01 -13.51
CA ASP A 101 -31.09 5.01 -13.99
C ASP A 101 -32.44 5.66 -14.36
N ALA A 102 -32.87 6.67 -13.59
CA ALA A 102 -34.01 7.51 -13.91
C ALA A 102 -33.79 8.35 -15.19
N ASP A 103 -32.57 8.85 -15.43
CA ASP A 103 -32.20 9.62 -16.62
C ASP A 103 -32.05 8.72 -17.87
N THR A 104 -31.57 7.48 -17.74
CA THR A 104 -31.47 6.51 -18.86
C THR A 104 -32.81 5.99 -19.35
N ASN A 105 -33.86 6.08 -18.53
CA ASN A 105 -35.24 5.83 -18.95
C ASN A 105 -35.83 7.00 -19.75
N SER A 106 -35.12 8.13 -19.86
CA SER A 106 -35.42 9.22 -20.78
C SER A 106 -34.84 8.89 -22.16
N THR A 107 -35.67 9.00 -23.19
CA THR A 107 -35.55 8.44 -24.56
C THR A 107 -34.39 8.98 -25.43
N TYR A 108 -33.28 9.39 -24.84
CA TYR A 108 -32.07 9.77 -25.58
C TYR A 108 -31.07 8.62 -25.54
N PRO A 109 -30.76 7.96 -26.68
CA PRO A 109 -29.66 7.02 -26.72
C PRO A 109 -28.37 7.79 -26.48
N ARG A 110 -27.90 7.81 -25.22
CA ARG A 110 -26.49 8.07 -24.95
C ARG A 110 -25.76 6.92 -25.64
N GLN A 111 -25.12 7.21 -26.75
CA GLN A 111 -24.01 6.40 -27.21
C GLN A 111 -23.12 6.22 -25.99
N ALA A 112 -23.05 4.99 -25.45
CA ALA A 112 -21.92 4.64 -24.62
C ALA A 112 -20.72 5.09 -25.44
N ARG A 113 -19.88 5.97 -24.89
CA ARG A 113 -18.56 6.17 -25.48
C ARG A 113 -17.98 4.77 -25.51
N ASP A 114 -18.01 4.14 -26.68
CA ASP A 114 -17.24 2.95 -26.94
C ASP A 114 -15.83 3.39 -26.53
N PRO A 115 -15.24 2.81 -25.47
CA PRO A 115 -13.91 3.20 -25.05
C PRO A 115 -13.08 3.05 -26.32
N THR A 116 -12.69 4.19 -26.90
CA THR A 116 -12.00 4.26 -28.19
C THR A 116 -10.97 3.16 -28.18
N HIS A 117 -11.14 2.15 -29.05
CA HIS A 117 -10.26 0.99 -29.11
C HIS A 117 -8.87 1.51 -29.44
N GLU A 118 -8.13 1.84 -28.40
CA GLU A 118 -6.92 2.61 -28.52
C GLU A 118 -5.91 1.74 -29.23
N ALA A 119 -5.21 2.31 -30.22
CA ALA A 119 -4.27 1.54 -31.01
C ALA A 119 -3.21 0.92 -30.09
N ASN A 120 -3.05 -0.40 -30.15
CA ASN A 120 -2.06 -1.11 -29.34
C ASN A 120 -0.63 -0.87 -29.87
N ILE A 121 0.37 -1.32 -29.13
CA ILE A 121 1.80 -1.09 -29.47
C ILE A 121 2.21 -1.67 -30.83
N VAL A 122 1.50 -2.70 -31.32
CA VAL A 122 1.73 -3.29 -32.66
C VAL A 122 1.09 -2.42 -33.74
N GLN A 123 -0.14 -1.97 -33.53
CA GLN A 123 -0.86 -1.07 -34.44
C GLN A 123 -0.21 0.31 -34.55
N LYS A 124 0.56 0.71 -33.54
CA LYS A 124 1.35 1.95 -33.53
C LYS A 124 2.76 1.79 -34.11
N ASP A 125 3.11 0.61 -34.62
CA ASP A 125 4.45 0.27 -35.12
C ASP A 125 5.58 0.52 -34.10
N ILE A 126 5.28 0.48 -32.78
CA ILE A 126 6.30 0.58 -31.72
C ILE A 126 7.11 -0.72 -31.65
N VAL A 127 6.42 -1.85 -31.80
CA VAL A 127 7.00 -3.21 -31.85
C VAL A 127 6.33 -4.00 -32.97
N SER A 128 7.09 -4.79 -33.72
CA SER A 128 6.50 -5.74 -34.67
C SER A 128 5.63 -6.78 -33.96
N ALA A 129 4.66 -7.37 -34.65
CA ALA A 129 3.82 -8.44 -34.08
C ALA A 129 4.67 -9.61 -33.55
N GLU A 130 5.68 -10.04 -34.31
CA GLU A 130 6.62 -11.08 -33.90
C GLU A 130 7.44 -10.66 -32.67
N GLY A 131 7.91 -9.41 -32.62
CA GLY A 131 8.62 -8.87 -31.46
C GLY A 131 7.74 -8.84 -30.21
N SER A 132 6.47 -8.44 -30.36
CA SER A 132 5.49 -8.41 -29.29
C SER A 132 5.19 -9.83 -28.77
N ASP A 133 4.99 -10.80 -29.65
CA ASP A 133 4.77 -12.20 -29.28
C ASP A 133 5.97 -12.79 -28.52
N ARG A 134 7.20 -12.47 -28.93
CA ARG A 134 8.42 -12.88 -28.21
C ARG A 134 8.50 -12.26 -26.81
N LEU A 135 8.21 -10.97 -26.68
CA LEU A 135 8.18 -10.29 -25.38
C LEU A 135 7.09 -10.85 -24.47
N LEU A 136 5.91 -11.15 -25.01
CA LEU A 136 4.84 -11.80 -24.26
C LEU A 136 5.23 -13.20 -23.77
N ALA A 137 5.87 -14.01 -24.61
CA ALA A 137 6.34 -15.34 -24.22
C ALA A 137 7.38 -15.26 -23.09
N LEU A 138 8.29 -14.29 -23.15
CA LEU A 138 9.23 -14.01 -22.06
C LEU A 138 8.49 -13.54 -20.81
N PHE A 139 7.52 -12.62 -20.97
CA PHE A 139 6.74 -12.12 -19.86
C PHE A 139 6.03 -13.26 -19.12
N GLN A 140 5.37 -14.13 -19.86
CA GLN A 140 4.65 -15.29 -19.35
C GLN A 140 5.56 -16.26 -18.59
N ARG A 141 6.72 -16.60 -19.16
CA ARG A 141 7.69 -17.53 -18.57
C ARG A 141 8.17 -17.07 -17.19
N HIS A 142 8.39 -15.76 -17.01
CA HIS A 142 9.05 -15.24 -15.82
C HIS A 142 8.11 -14.52 -14.84
N TYR A 143 7.01 -13.94 -15.32
CA TYR A 143 6.12 -13.06 -14.54
C TYR A 143 4.66 -13.51 -14.52
N GLY A 144 4.23 -14.38 -15.44
CA GLY A 144 2.83 -14.76 -15.63
C GLY A 144 2.13 -15.31 -14.39
N ARG A 145 2.88 -15.91 -13.45
CA ARG A 145 2.37 -16.44 -12.19
C ARG A 145 1.64 -15.41 -11.33
N TRP A 146 2.09 -14.15 -11.35
CA TRP A 146 1.47 -13.06 -10.57
C TRP A 146 0.09 -12.66 -11.07
N LEU A 147 -0.27 -13.04 -12.30
CA LEU A 147 -1.53 -12.66 -12.94
C LEU A 147 -2.56 -13.80 -12.97
N SER A 148 -2.21 -14.96 -12.40
CA SER A 148 -3.06 -16.16 -12.42
C SER A 148 -3.53 -16.52 -13.82
N ILE A 149 -2.62 -16.40 -14.81
CA ILE A 149 -2.92 -16.79 -16.18
C ILE A 149 -2.79 -18.32 -16.27
N PRO A 150 -3.84 -19.05 -16.67
CA PRO A 150 -3.78 -20.50 -16.83
C PRO A 150 -2.69 -20.90 -17.82
N GLU A 151 -1.93 -21.96 -17.52
CA GLU A 151 -0.81 -22.44 -18.35
C GLU A 151 -1.24 -22.83 -19.78
N THR A 152 -2.52 -23.18 -19.95
CA THR A 152 -3.17 -23.42 -21.23
C THR A 152 -3.30 -22.15 -22.09
N MET A 153 -3.60 -20.99 -21.48
CA MET A 153 -3.59 -19.69 -22.17
C MET A 153 -2.17 -19.21 -22.49
N LEU A 154 -1.14 -19.66 -21.75
CA LEU A 154 0.26 -19.29 -21.99
C LEU A 154 0.78 -19.81 -23.34
N SER A 155 0.33 -20.97 -23.79
CA SER A 155 0.80 -21.55 -25.06
C SER A 155 0.22 -20.93 -26.33
N THR A 156 -0.84 -20.11 -26.20
CA THR A 156 -1.64 -19.61 -27.33
C THR A 156 -1.83 -18.10 -27.39
N LEU A 157 -1.39 -17.33 -26.38
CA LEU A 157 -1.63 -15.89 -26.34
C LEU A 157 -0.80 -15.15 -27.40
N ARG A 158 -1.44 -14.66 -28.46
CA ARG A 158 -0.79 -13.78 -29.44
C ARG A 158 -1.09 -12.32 -29.15
N SER A 159 -0.18 -11.44 -29.51
CA SER A 159 -0.39 -9.98 -29.48
C SER A 159 -1.63 -9.55 -30.27
N THR A 160 -2.01 -10.33 -31.30
CA THR A 160 -3.23 -10.12 -32.09
C THR A 160 -4.53 -10.48 -31.35
N ASP A 161 -4.45 -11.32 -30.33
CA ASP A 161 -5.61 -11.78 -29.56
C ASP A 161 -5.89 -10.86 -28.35
N ILE A 162 -4.89 -10.08 -27.93
CA ILE A 162 -5.00 -9.13 -26.83
C ILE A 162 -5.56 -7.80 -27.33
N LYS A 163 -6.84 -7.56 -27.04
CA LYS A 163 -7.54 -6.32 -27.40
C LYS A 163 -7.19 -5.15 -26.48
N ASP A 164 -6.73 -5.43 -25.27
CA ASP A 164 -6.41 -4.40 -24.28
C ASP A 164 -4.99 -3.86 -24.50
N ALA A 165 -4.90 -2.64 -25.05
CA ALA A 165 -3.63 -1.98 -25.36
C ALA A 165 -2.76 -1.75 -24.11
N LEU A 166 -3.37 -1.45 -22.96
CA LEU A 166 -2.64 -1.18 -21.72
C LEU A 166 -1.99 -2.46 -21.19
N PHE A 167 -2.74 -3.56 -21.15
CA PHE A 167 -2.20 -4.84 -20.70
C PHE A 167 -1.06 -5.33 -21.58
N LEU A 168 -1.23 -5.29 -22.90
CA LEU A 168 -0.18 -5.66 -23.85
C LEU A 168 1.07 -4.81 -23.66
N CYS A 169 0.90 -3.49 -23.54
CA CYS A 169 2.02 -2.57 -23.34
C CYS A 169 2.75 -2.83 -22.02
N ALA A 170 2.01 -3.01 -20.92
CA ALA A 170 2.58 -3.31 -19.60
C ALA A 170 3.37 -4.62 -19.58
N ALA A 171 2.83 -5.70 -20.15
CA ALA A 171 3.54 -6.98 -20.22
C ALA A 171 4.83 -6.87 -21.06
N CYS A 172 4.75 -6.23 -22.23
CA CYS A 172 5.91 -6.03 -23.09
C CYS A 172 6.95 -5.08 -22.48
N SER A 173 6.55 -4.04 -21.73
CA SER A 173 7.48 -3.11 -21.09
C SER A 173 8.30 -3.78 -19.99
N VAL A 174 7.67 -4.63 -19.16
CA VAL A 174 8.39 -5.43 -18.16
C VAL A 174 9.30 -6.43 -18.83
N ALA A 175 8.83 -7.20 -19.81
CA ALA A 175 9.68 -8.15 -20.51
C ALA A 175 10.88 -7.49 -21.19
N ALA A 176 10.69 -6.34 -21.86
CA ALA A 176 11.76 -5.64 -22.56
C ALA A 176 12.90 -5.20 -21.63
N ARG A 177 12.60 -4.79 -20.39
CA ARG A 177 13.65 -4.43 -19.40
C ARG A 177 14.56 -5.60 -19.02
N HIS A 178 13.99 -6.80 -18.98
CA HIS A 178 14.72 -8.00 -18.57
C HIS A 178 15.12 -8.86 -19.77
N SER A 179 14.93 -8.37 -21.00
CA SER A 179 15.31 -9.10 -22.21
C SER A 179 16.09 -8.23 -23.21
N LEU A 180 17.36 -8.61 -23.38
CA LEU A 180 18.26 -8.38 -24.52
C LEU A 180 18.82 -6.96 -24.75
N THR A 181 20.14 -6.79 -24.54
CA THR A 181 21.08 -5.88 -25.26
C THR A 181 20.81 -4.36 -25.28
N ASP A 182 21.87 -3.54 -25.41
CA ASP A 182 21.81 -2.06 -25.42
C ASP A 182 20.77 -1.46 -26.40
N VAL A 183 20.43 -2.18 -27.47
CA VAL A 183 19.41 -1.77 -28.45
C VAL A 183 18.00 -1.72 -27.85
N ASN A 184 17.69 -2.55 -26.85
CA ASN A 184 16.35 -2.58 -26.23
C ASN A 184 16.19 -1.61 -25.07
N ALA A 185 17.25 -0.96 -24.59
CA ALA A 185 17.13 0.07 -23.55
C ALA A 185 16.25 1.24 -24.02
N GLY A 186 16.42 1.67 -25.28
CA GLY A 186 15.55 2.67 -25.91
C GLY A 186 14.11 2.19 -26.05
N LEU A 187 13.91 0.93 -26.47
CA LEU A 187 12.57 0.35 -26.61
C LEU A 187 11.84 0.25 -25.26
N SER A 188 12.53 -0.17 -24.21
CA SER A 188 11.95 -0.26 -22.87
C SER A 188 11.43 1.10 -22.39
N SER A 189 12.21 2.18 -22.57
CA SER A 189 11.78 3.52 -22.18
C SER A 189 10.54 3.97 -22.95
N ILE A 190 10.48 3.70 -24.27
CA ILE A 190 9.31 4.01 -25.10
C ILE A 190 8.08 3.23 -24.62
N LEU A 191 8.23 1.93 -24.33
CA LEU A 191 7.13 1.09 -23.84
C LEU A 191 6.66 1.53 -22.44
N SER A 192 7.56 1.91 -21.54
CA SER A 192 7.21 2.45 -20.22
C SER A 192 6.40 3.74 -20.38
N ALA A 193 6.87 4.71 -21.16
CA ALA A 193 6.16 5.97 -21.39
C ALA A 193 4.77 5.75 -22.02
N GLU A 194 4.66 4.80 -22.95
CA GLU A 194 3.37 4.45 -23.55
C GLU A 194 2.43 3.77 -22.56
N ALA A 195 2.94 2.89 -21.68
CA ALA A 195 2.15 2.28 -20.61
C ALA A 195 1.62 3.32 -19.63
N GLU A 196 2.42 4.31 -19.25
CA GLU A 196 2.00 5.44 -18.41
C GLU A 196 0.88 6.26 -19.06
N ARG A 197 1.03 6.59 -20.34
CA ARG A 197 0.03 7.33 -21.12
C ARG A 197 -1.29 6.55 -21.21
N LEU A 198 -1.22 5.26 -21.52
CA LEU A 198 -2.38 4.36 -21.57
C LEU A 198 -3.04 4.27 -20.20
N LEU A 199 -2.27 4.10 -19.13
CA LEU A 199 -2.80 4.05 -17.76
C LEU A 199 -3.52 5.35 -17.40
N ALA A 200 -2.93 6.52 -17.67
CA ALA A 200 -3.54 7.82 -17.40
C ALA A 200 -4.88 8.01 -18.12
N SER A 201 -4.97 7.58 -19.39
CA SER A 201 -6.24 7.59 -20.14
C SER A 201 -7.28 6.61 -19.57
N ASN A 202 -6.81 5.57 -18.87
CA ASN A 202 -7.64 4.52 -18.31
C ASN A 202 -8.03 4.74 -16.83
N VAL A 203 -7.37 5.63 -16.09
CA VAL A 203 -7.68 5.81 -14.67
C VAL A 203 -9.07 6.43 -14.43
N LEU A 204 -9.57 7.30 -15.32
CA LEU A 204 -10.79 8.07 -15.04
C LEU A 204 -12.11 7.41 -15.49
N GLN A 205 -12.07 6.25 -16.16
CA GLN A 205 -13.32 5.59 -16.59
C GLN A 205 -13.78 4.56 -15.54
N PRO A 206 -15.09 4.53 -15.20
CA PRO A 206 -15.61 3.84 -14.02
C PRO A 206 -15.75 2.33 -14.18
N GLN A 207 -15.80 1.80 -15.41
CA GLN A 207 -15.93 0.36 -15.67
C GLN A 207 -14.67 -0.13 -16.34
N ARG A 208 -14.04 -1.14 -15.73
CA ARG A 208 -12.75 -1.66 -16.19
C ARG A 208 -12.77 -3.17 -16.35
N PRO A 209 -12.26 -3.69 -17.48
CA PRO A 209 -12.10 -5.13 -17.67
C PRO A 209 -11.04 -5.69 -16.72
N LEU A 210 -11.01 -7.02 -16.55
CA LEU A 210 -10.01 -7.70 -15.73
C LEU A 210 -8.56 -7.35 -16.14
N THR A 211 -8.32 -7.18 -17.44
CA THR A 211 -7.03 -6.81 -18.04
C THR A 211 -6.47 -5.48 -17.51
N PHE A 212 -7.32 -4.55 -17.10
CA PHE A 212 -6.88 -3.30 -16.45
C PHE A 212 -6.23 -3.57 -15.09
N TYR A 213 -6.80 -4.48 -14.30
CA TYR A 213 -6.27 -4.85 -12.98
C TYR A 213 -4.97 -5.63 -13.13
N GLN A 214 -4.90 -6.52 -14.12
CA GLN A 214 -3.68 -7.23 -14.48
C GLN A 214 -2.58 -6.25 -14.88
N ALA A 215 -2.86 -5.31 -15.77
CA ALA A 215 -1.89 -4.30 -16.19
C ALA A 215 -1.43 -3.41 -15.04
N THR A 216 -2.37 -2.97 -14.19
CA THR A 216 -2.07 -2.21 -12.97
C THR A 216 -1.12 -2.98 -12.06
N LEU A 217 -1.37 -4.27 -11.84
CA LEU A 217 -0.52 -5.12 -11.01
C LEU A 217 0.88 -5.29 -11.62
N VAL A 218 0.98 -5.50 -12.93
CA VAL A 218 2.28 -5.60 -13.61
C VAL A 218 3.10 -4.32 -13.41
N LEU A 219 2.48 -3.16 -13.63
CA LEU A 219 3.14 -1.85 -13.47
C LEU A 219 3.46 -1.52 -12.01
N SER A 220 2.73 -2.07 -11.03
CA SER A 220 2.98 -1.86 -9.61
C SER A 220 4.11 -2.74 -9.06
N LEU A 221 4.21 -3.99 -9.50
CA LEU A 221 5.23 -4.94 -9.02
C LEU A 221 6.62 -4.67 -9.60
N TRP A 222 6.68 -4.13 -10.82
CA TRP A 222 7.91 -3.78 -11.52
C TRP A 222 7.85 -2.33 -12.03
N SER A 223 7.69 -1.35 -11.14
CA SER A 223 7.62 0.07 -11.55
C SER A 223 8.87 0.54 -12.29
N SER A 224 8.73 1.37 -13.34
CA SER A 224 9.86 1.94 -14.10
C SER A 224 10.57 3.10 -13.37
N ALA A 225 10.06 3.52 -12.20
CA ALA A 225 10.34 4.81 -11.59
C ALA A 225 11.66 4.93 -10.80
N VAL A 226 12.39 3.84 -10.56
CA VAL A 226 13.52 3.92 -9.62
C VAL A 226 14.68 4.68 -10.24
N GLY A 227 14.89 5.90 -9.75
CA GLY A 227 15.92 6.82 -10.23
C GLY A 227 15.44 7.89 -11.21
N GLN A 228 14.15 7.88 -11.60
CA GLN A 228 13.55 8.85 -12.53
C GLN A 228 12.46 9.68 -11.84
N SER A 229 12.76 10.25 -10.67
CA SER A 229 11.94 11.31 -10.09
C SER A 229 12.25 12.63 -10.81
N PRO A 230 11.25 13.42 -11.25
CA PRO A 230 9.84 13.40 -10.83
C PRO A 230 8.86 12.62 -11.75
N THR A 231 9.35 11.85 -12.72
CA THR A 231 8.54 11.27 -13.82
C THR A 231 8.01 9.85 -13.56
N GLY A 232 8.07 9.34 -12.32
CA GLY A 232 7.64 7.98 -11.99
C GLY A 232 6.14 7.82 -11.72
N LEU A 233 5.57 6.65 -12.04
CA LEU A 233 4.23 6.26 -11.61
C LEU A 233 4.13 6.16 -10.08
N ASP A 234 3.19 6.89 -9.48
CA ASP A 234 2.85 6.74 -8.07
C ASP A 234 2.09 5.42 -7.84
N VAL A 235 2.82 4.40 -7.38
CA VAL A 235 2.31 3.04 -7.19
C VAL A 235 1.17 3.00 -6.16
N TRP A 236 1.26 3.77 -5.08
CA TRP A 236 0.21 3.86 -4.06
C TRP A 236 -1.10 4.38 -4.67
N LEU A 237 -1.01 5.47 -5.43
CA LEU A 237 -2.16 6.11 -6.04
C LEU A 237 -2.79 5.20 -7.12
N MET A 238 -1.97 4.59 -7.97
CA MET A 238 -2.43 3.69 -9.04
C MET A 238 -3.16 2.46 -8.47
N THR A 239 -2.52 1.74 -7.56
CA THR A 239 -3.10 0.52 -6.95
C THR A 239 -4.33 0.87 -6.13
N GLY A 240 -4.30 2.00 -5.41
CA GLY A 240 -5.44 2.53 -4.66
C GLY A 240 -6.64 2.81 -5.54
N MET A 241 -6.45 3.47 -6.69
CA MET A 241 -7.53 3.73 -7.65
C MET A 241 -8.10 2.43 -8.25
N ALA A 242 -7.25 1.46 -8.58
CA ALA A 242 -7.71 0.16 -9.04
C ALA A 242 -8.56 -0.55 -7.97
N ILE A 243 -8.14 -0.54 -6.71
CA ILE A 243 -8.91 -1.12 -5.60
C ILE A 243 -10.29 -0.43 -5.47
N GLN A 244 -10.35 0.90 -5.56
CA GLN A 244 -11.63 1.61 -5.52
C GLN A 244 -12.54 1.27 -6.71
N HIS A 245 -11.96 1.14 -7.91
CA HIS A 245 -12.70 0.70 -9.10
C HIS A 245 -13.24 -0.72 -8.99
N GLY A 246 -12.56 -1.59 -8.23
CA GLY A 246 -13.01 -2.96 -8.02
C GLY A 246 -14.43 -3.06 -7.46
N SER A 247 -14.81 -2.14 -6.57
CA SER A 247 -16.16 -2.10 -5.96
C SER A 247 -17.30 -1.86 -6.96
N ILE A 248 -17.00 -1.34 -8.15
CA ILE A 248 -17.99 -1.09 -9.21
C ILE A 248 -17.75 -1.96 -10.46
N SER A 249 -16.68 -2.75 -10.51
CA SER A 249 -16.32 -3.57 -11.67
C SER A 249 -17.14 -4.84 -11.78
N LYS A 250 -17.63 -5.15 -12.98
CA LYS A 250 -18.36 -6.39 -13.24
C LYS A 250 -17.55 -7.66 -12.95
N SER A 251 -16.22 -7.62 -13.09
CA SER A 251 -15.38 -8.81 -12.99
C SER A 251 -14.95 -9.14 -11.56
N VAL A 252 -14.83 -8.13 -10.68
CA VAL A 252 -14.23 -8.30 -9.34
C VAL A 252 -15.07 -7.70 -8.21
N LYS A 253 -16.27 -7.15 -8.48
CA LYS A 253 -17.11 -6.49 -7.48
C LYS A 253 -17.43 -7.36 -6.28
N ASP A 254 -17.83 -8.61 -6.47
CA ASP A 254 -18.26 -9.46 -5.36
C ASP A 254 -17.09 -9.76 -4.40
N LEU A 255 -15.89 -9.86 -4.96
CA LEU A 255 -14.66 -10.01 -4.21
C LEU A 255 -14.26 -8.70 -3.50
N ALA A 256 -14.23 -7.58 -4.23
CA ALA A 256 -13.88 -6.27 -3.70
C ALA A 256 -14.84 -5.80 -2.59
N THR A 257 -16.12 -6.18 -2.67
CA THR A 257 -17.14 -5.84 -1.66
C THR A 257 -17.23 -6.86 -0.53
N GLY A 258 -16.44 -7.94 -0.57
CA GLY A 258 -16.42 -8.97 0.46
C GLY A 258 -17.69 -9.83 0.53
N LYS A 259 -18.45 -9.92 -0.57
CA LYS A 259 -19.69 -10.70 -0.67
C LYS A 259 -19.43 -12.19 -0.89
N ILE A 260 -18.25 -12.58 -1.37
CA ILE A 260 -17.89 -14.00 -1.59
C ILE A 260 -17.63 -14.68 -0.25
N GLN A 261 -18.32 -15.78 0.04
CA GLN A 261 -18.08 -16.59 1.24
C GLN A 261 -17.43 -17.93 0.90
N VAL A 262 -17.77 -18.48 -0.27
CA VAL A 262 -17.27 -19.75 -0.77
C VAL A 262 -17.02 -19.60 -2.26
N ILE A 263 -15.86 -20.05 -2.72
CA ILE A 263 -15.52 -20.07 -4.14
C ILE A 263 -16.19 -21.26 -4.82
N LYS A 264 -16.91 -21.00 -5.91
CA LYS A 264 -17.68 -22.01 -6.65
C LYS A 264 -17.15 -22.25 -8.06
N GLU A 265 -16.52 -21.25 -8.65
CA GLU A 265 -16.07 -21.26 -10.05
C GLU A 265 -14.56 -21.06 -10.13
N GLU A 266 -13.91 -21.67 -11.13
CA GLU A 266 -12.47 -21.53 -11.37
C GLU A 266 -12.09 -20.07 -11.71
N THR A 267 -12.95 -19.36 -12.45
CA THR A 267 -12.78 -17.94 -12.75
C THR A 267 -12.75 -17.05 -11.50
N GLN A 268 -13.43 -17.45 -10.42
CA GLN A 268 -13.39 -16.74 -9.14
C GLN A 268 -12.07 -16.98 -8.41
N VAL A 269 -11.42 -18.13 -8.62
CA VAL A 269 -10.09 -18.42 -8.08
C VAL A 269 -9.06 -17.48 -8.69
N ASP A 270 -9.06 -17.34 -10.02
CA ASP A 270 -8.12 -16.44 -10.72
C ASP A 270 -8.29 -14.99 -10.29
N CYS A 271 -9.55 -14.53 -10.18
CA CYS A 271 -9.87 -13.21 -9.65
C CYS A 271 -9.42 -13.04 -8.19
N LEU A 272 -9.57 -14.07 -7.35
CA LEU A 272 -9.12 -14.03 -5.95
C LEU A 272 -7.60 -13.84 -5.85
N TYR A 273 -6.84 -14.63 -6.59
CA TYR A 273 -5.38 -14.54 -6.60
C TYR A 273 -4.91 -13.18 -7.12
N LEU A 274 -5.44 -12.72 -8.26
CA LEU A 274 -5.11 -11.41 -8.81
C LEU A 274 -5.40 -10.28 -7.81
N TRP A 275 -6.55 -10.34 -7.14
CA TRP A 275 -6.95 -9.35 -6.17
C TRP A 275 -6.07 -9.37 -4.91
N ASN A 276 -5.68 -10.56 -4.43
CA ASN A 276 -4.75 -10.69 -3.32
C ASN A 276 -3.40 -10.05 -3.65
N HIS A 277 -2.87 -10.31 -4.85
CA HIS A 277 -1.62 -9.69 -5.31
C HIS A 277 -1.74 -8.17 -5.42
N LEU A 278 -2.89 -7.65 -5.90
CA LEU A 278 -3.14 -6.22 -5.98
C LEU A 278 -3.24 -5.56 -4.59
N CYS A 279 -3.95 -6.18 -3.64
CA CYS A 279 -4.01 -5.71 -2.26
C CYS A 279 -2.64 -5.75 -1.57
N LEU A 280 -1.83 -6.79 -1.83
CA LEU A 280 -0.48 -6.92 -1.30
C LEU A 280 0.42 -5.80 -1.85
N SER A 281 0.41 -5.58 -3.16
CA SER A 281 1.17 -4.50 -3.79
C SER A 281 0.76 -3.11 -3.28
N HIS A 282 -0.52 -2.90 -3.01
CA HIS A 282 -0.99 -1.65 -2.40
C HIS A 282 -0.46 -1.48 -0.97
N LEU A 283 -0.48 -2.55 -0.15
CA LEU A 283 0.08 -2.48 1.19
C LEU A 283 1.59 -2.31 1.22
N HIS A 284 2.32 -2.90 0.27
CA HIS A 284 3.74 -2.61 0.08
C HIS A 284 3.94 -1.10 -0.08
N ALA A 285 3.19 -0.46 -1.00
CA ALA A 285 3.26 0.98 -1.23
C ALA A 285 2.81 1.82 -0.02
N CYS A 286 1.78 1.40 0.71
CA CYS A 286 1.34 2.07 1.94
C CYS A 286 2.43 2.11 3.00
N ILE A 287 3.13 0.99 3.20
CA ILE A 287 4.13 0.85 4.25
C ILE A 287 5.42 1.57 3.87
N THR A 288 5.91 1.38 2.64
CA THR A 288 7.15 2.03 2.19
C THR A 288 6.96 3.55 2.13
N MET A 289 5.86 4.03 1.54
CA MET A 289 5.60 5.47 1.39
C MET A 289 4.91 6.11 2.60
N ARG A 290 4.63 5.36 3.68
CA ARG A 290 3.89 5.82 4.88
C ARG A 290 2.53 6.46 4.58
N ARG A 291 1.78 5.90 3.63
CA ARG A 291 0.47 6.39 3.19
C ARG A 291 -0.68 5.52 3.68
N LYS A 292 -1.84 6.13 3.89
CA LYS A 292 -3.05 5.43 4.34
C LYS A 292 -3.51 4.39 3.31
N ALA A 293 -3.93 3.23 3.81
CA ALA A 293 -4.48 2.16 3.00
C ALA A 293 -5.88 2.48 2.49
N MET A 294 -6.13 2.09 1.25
CA MET A 294 -7.46 2.13 0.60
C MET A 294 -8.15 0.75 0.63
N ILE A 295 -7.55 -0.21 1.36
CA ILE A 295 -8.13 -1.51 1.68
C ILE A 295 -8.70 -1.52 3.10
N ASN A 296 -9.42 -2.57 3.44
CA ASN A 296 -10.10 -2.74 4.73
C ASN A 296 -10.10 -4.22 5.15
N ALA A 297 -10.56 -4.52 6.37
CA ALA A 297 -10.59 -5.87 6.91
C ALA A 297 -11.42 -6.87 6.08
N ALA A 298 -12.41 -6.41 5.28
CA ALA A 298 -13.15 -7.30 4.40
C ALA A 298 -12.25 -7.88 3.30
N HIS A 299 -11.37 -7.06 2.71
CA HIS A 299 -10.39 -7.54 1.72
C HIS A 299 -9.46 -8.61 2.29
N ILE A 300 -9.01 -8.45 3.54
CA ILE A 300 -8.13 -9.42 4.21
C ILE A 300 -8.87 -10.72 4.53
N ARG A 301 -10.15 -10.64 4.93
CA ARG A 301 -10.99 -11.84 5.10
C ARG A 301 -11.18 -12.60 3.80
N GLN A 302 -11.41 -11.89 2.69
CA GLN A 302 -11.49 -12.51 1.36
C GLN A 302 -10.19 -13.20 0.98
N ALA A 303 -9.05 -12.56 1.25
CA ALA A 303 -7.74 -13.15 0.94
C ALA A 303 -7.51 -14.50 1.62
N ARG A 304 -8.03 -14.69 2.84
CA ARG A 304 -7.91 -15.96 3.58
C ARG A 304 -8.68 -17.12 2.96
N LEU A 305 -9.60 -16.89 2.02
CA LEU A 305 -10.34 -17.98 1.35
C LEU A 305 -9.39 -18.99 0.67
N VAL A 306 -8.19 -18.55 0.25
CA VAL A 306 -7.18 -19.43 -0.36
C VAL A 306 -6.75 -20.60 0.53
N THR A 307 -6.81 -20.44 1.86
CA THR A 307 -6.43 -21.48 2.83
C THR A 307 -7.42 -22.65 2.88
N SER A 308 -8.67 -22.40 2.48
CA SER A 308 -9.73 -23.40 2.49
C SER A 308 -9.82 -24.22 1.20
N MET A 309 -9.06 -23.85 0.17
CA MET A 309 -9.13 -24.48 -1.15
C MET A 309 -8.06 -25.57 -1.31
N PRO A 310 -8.43 -26.78 -1.76
CA PRO A 310 -7.50 -27.91 -1.88
C PRO A 310 -6.47 -27.76 -3.01
N SER A 311 -6.74 -26.92 -4.01
CA SER A 311 -5.87 -26.71 -5.18
C SER A 311 -4.93 -25.51 -5.05
N THR A 312 -4.90 -24.81 -3.90
CA THR A 312 -4.07 -23.62 -3.73
C THR A 312 -2.59 -23.98 -3.73
N SER A 313 -1.83 -23.33 -4.62
CA SER A 313 -0.38 -23.54 -4.68
C SER A 313 0.33 -22.94 -3.47
N ASN A 314 1.52 -23.46 -3.14
CA ASN A 314 2.38 -22.86 -2.11
C ASN A 314 2.62 -21.36 -2.32
N PHE A 315 2.76 -20.93 -3.58
CA PHE A 315 2.98 -19.52 -3.91
C PHE A 315 1.81 -18.65 -3.47
N GLU A 316 0.58 -19.05 -3.80
CA GLU A 316 -0.64 -18.30 -3.46
C GLU A 316 -0.87 -18.27 -1.94
N LEU A 317 -0.57 -19.35 -1.22
CA LEU A 317 -0.61 -19.36 0.25
C LEU A 317 0.41 -18.38 0.85
N ARG A 318 1.63 -18.30 0.30
CA ARG A 318 2.64 -17.33 0.75
C ARG A 318 2.22 -15.89 0.48
N MET A 319 1.60 -15.61 -0.67
CA MET A 319 1.10 -14.26 -0.98
C MET A 319 -0.02 -13.83 -0.03
N ALA A 320 -0.95 -14.73 0.31
CA ALA A 320 -1.98 -14.45 1.31
C ALA A 320 -1.39 -14.29 2.73
N ALA A 321 -0.39 -15.10 3.10
CA ALA A 321 0.30 -14.97 4.37
C ALA A 321 1.02 -13.61 4.47
N GLU A 322 1.75 -13.22 3.43
CA GLU A 322 2.44 -11.92 3.36
C GLU A 322 1.44 -10.76 3.40
N LEU A 323 0.31 -10.86 2.68
CA LEU A 323 -0.76 -9.86 2.75
C LEU A 323 -1.30 -9.69 4.18
N CYS A 324 -1.49 -10.80 4.90
CA CYS A 324 -1.91 -10.75 6.30
C CYS A 324 -0.84 -10.14 7.22
N LEU A 325 0.45 -10.40 6.97
CA LEU A 325 1.55 -9.79 7.70
C LEU A 325 1.54 -8.28 7.52
N TYR A 326 1.54 -7.82 6.27
CA TYR A 326 1.57 -6.40 5.92
C TYR A 326 0.34 -5.65 6.44
N TRP A 327 -0.84 -6.29 6.45
CA TRP A 327 -2.01 -5.71 7.09
C TRP A 327 -1.85 -5.56 8.61
N THR A 328 -1.26 -6.57 9.26
CA THR A 328 -1.00 -6.57 10.71
C THR A 328 -0.07 -5.41 11.06
N ILE A 329 1.11 -5.32 10.42
CA ILE A 329 2.05 -4.23 10.71
C ILE A 329 1.53 -2.86 10.28
N TYR A 330 0.71 -2.76 9.24
CA TYR A 330 0.07 -1.49 8.88
C TYR A 330 -0.81 -0.95 10.02
N GLY A 331 -1.57 -1.82 10.69
CA GLY A 331 -2.38 -1.44 11.85
C GLY A 331 -1.54 -0.96 13.05
N GLU A 332 -0.46 -1.69 13.35
CA GLU A 332 0.46 -1.34 14.45
C GLU A 332 1.19 -0.01 14.18
N LEU A 333 1.67 0.18 12.94
CA LEU A 333 2.32 1.42 12.52
C LEU A 333 1.37 2.61 12.49
N ASP A 334 0.05 2.41 12.40
CA ASP A 334 -0.92 3.52 12.44
C ASP A 334 -1.37 3.88 13.86
N THR A 335 -1.10 3.02 14.84
CA THR A 335 -1.57 3.19 16.22
C THR A 335 -0.70 4.21 16.98
N GLU A 336 -1.37 5.08 17.75
CA GLU A 336 -0.72 6.06 18.63
C GLU A 336 -1.33 6.03 20.05
N PRO A 337 -0.54 5.79 21.11
CA PRO A 337 0.91 5.48 21.10
C PRO A 337 1.21 4.07 20.54
N LEU A 338 2.44 3.86 20.06
CA LEU A 338 2.90 2.53 19.65
C LEU A 338 3.10 1.65 20.89
N ASP A 339 2.44 0.50 20.95
CA ASP A 339 2.69 -0.55 21.94
C ASP A 339 3.62 -1.61 21.32
N LEU A 340 4.89 -1.59 21.72
CA LEU A 340 5.92 -2.48 21.17
C LEU A 340 5.64 -3.96 21.52
N GLU A 341 5.16 -4.24 22.74
CA GLU A 341 4.88 -5.59 23.19
C GLU A 341 3.69 -6.17 22.41
N HIS A 342 2.63 -5.37 22.25
CA HIS A 342 1.47 -5.74 21.44
C HIS A 342 1.85 -6.02 19.98
N ALA A 343 2.62 -5.11 19.35
CA ALA A 343 3.05 -5.27 17.97
C ALA A 343 3.93 -6.53 17.78
N GLN A 344 4.84 -6.79 18.71
CA GLN A 344 5.65 -8.02 18.70
C GLN A 344 4.79 -9.27 18.85
N MET A 345 3.84 -9.28 19.78
CA MET A 345 2.89 -10.40 19.95
C MET A 345 2.05 -10.63 18.70
N ALA A 346 1.58 -9.57 18.04
CA ALA A 346 0.80 -9.66 16.81
C ALA A 346 1.61 -10.34 15.68
N ILE A 347 2.88 -9.97 15.50
CA ILE A 347 3.76 -10.60 14.51
C ILE A 347 4.05 -12.07 14.89
N GLN A 348 4.25 -12.38 16.17
CA GLN A 348 4.44 -13.78 16.60
C GLN A 348 3.18 -14.62 16.40
N SER A 349 2.00 -14.06 16.66
CA SER A 349 0.72 -14.73 16.39
C SER A 349 0.56 -15.03 14.91
N TRP A 350 0.89 -14.06 14.04
CA TRP A 350 0.93 -14.28 12.59
C TRP A 350 1.91 -15.41 12.22
N LYS A 351 3.13 -15.39 12.77
CA LYS A 351 4.14 -16.41 12.48
C LYS A 351 3.68 -17.80 12.90
N SER A 352 3.00 -17.90 14.04
CA SER A 352 2.41 -19.15 14.53
C SER A 352 1.27 -19.64 13.63
N GLU A 353 0.40 -18.75 13.15
CA GLU A 353 -0.71 -19.09 12.22
C GLU A 353 -0.17 -19.71 10.92
N TRP A 354 0.92 -19.15 10.39
CA TRP A 354 1.50 -19.53 9.11
C TRP A 354 2.73 -20.44 9.21
N ASN A 355 2.98 -21.05 10.38
CA ASN A 355 4.20 -21.81 10.65
C ASN A 355 4.47 -22.92 9.62
N PHE A 356 3.42 -23.58 9.13
CA PHE A 356 3.52 -24.66 8.14
C PHE A 356 4.16 -24.22 6.81
N LEU A 357 4.15 -22.92 6.47
CA LEU A 357 4.80 -22.39 5.27
C LEU A 357 6.31 -22.27 5.42
N PHE A 358 6.84 -22.24 6.65
CA PHE A 358 8.29 -22.12 6.91
C PHE A 358 9.06 -23.41 6.64
N GLU A 359 8.36 -24.53 6.46
CA GLU A 359 8.94 -25.82 6.05
C GLU A 359 8.88 -26.03 4.53
N GLN A 360 8.24 -25.13 3.79
CA GLN A 360 8.01 -25.25 2.36
C GLN A 360 9.13 -24.59 1.53
N GLU A 361 9.13 -24.85 0.22
CA GLU A 361 10.05 -24.20 -0.71
C GLU A 361 9.88 -22.67 -0.70
N ARG A 362 10.99 -21.96 -0.87
CA ARG A 362 11.05 -20.49 -0.93
C ARG A 362 10.42 -19.80 0.31
N HIS A 363 10.46 -20.44 1.47
CA HIS A 363 10.05 -19.84 2.74
C HIS A 363 10.87 -18.62 3.15
N HIS A 364 12.10 -18.48 2.63
CA HIS A 364 13.00 -17.37 2.95
C HIS A 364 12.36 -16.00 2.66
N PHE A 365 11.49 -15.86 1.66
CA PHE A 365 10.76 -14.61 1.42
C PHE A 365 9.82 -14.24 2.57
N LEU A 366 9.14 -15.21 3.18
CA LEU A 366 8.32 -14.97 4.36
C LEU A 366 9.17 -14.68 5.60
N GLN A 367 10.34 -15.33 5.73
CA GLN A 367 11.29 -15.02 6.80
C GLN A 367 11.80 -13.59 6.67
N MET A 368 12.22 -13.17 5.48
CA MET A 368 12.64 -11.80 5.20
C MET A 368 11.52 -10.81 5.50
N GLY A 369 10.28 -11.10 5.05
CA GLY A 369 9.12 -10.26 5.35
C GLY A 369 8.85 -10.13 6.84
N CYS A 370 8.99 -11.21 7.61
CA CYS A 370 8.85 -11.20 9.06
C CYS A 370 9.95 -10.37 9.75
N SER A 371 11.20 -10.51 9.33
CA SER A 371 12.31 -9.70 9.85
C SER A 371 12.14 -8.24 9.49
N PHE A 372 11.66 -7.95 8.28
CA PHE A 372 11.37 -6.58 7.82
C PHE A 372 10.24 -5.94 8.63
N ALA A 373 9.16 -6.68 8.89
CA ALA A 373 8.07 -6.27 9.76
C ALA A 373 8.55 -5.89 11.16
N GLN A 374 9.37 -6.72 11.79
CA GLN A 374 9.97 -6.44 13.10
C GLN A 374 10.87 -5.19 13.05
N LEU A 375 11.67 -5.07 11.99
CA LEU A 375 12.57 -3.94 11.79
C LEU A 375 11.81 -2.61 11.70
N LEU A 376 10.68 -2.57 10.97
CA LEU A 376 9.86 -1.36 10.86
C LEU A 376 9.22 -0.92 12.19
N ILE A 377 8.76 -1.88 12.99
CA ILE A 377 8.19 -1.59 14.31
C ILE A 377 9.25 -1.02 15.25
N LEU A 378 10.43 -1.64 15.29
CA LEU A 378 11.56 -1.15 16.08
C LEU A 378 12.05 0.22 15.58
N GLU A 379 12.06 0.44 14.27
CA GLU A 379 12.42 1.74 13.71
C GLU A 379 11.47 2.86 14.18
N ARG A 380 10.16 2.60 14.15
CA ARG A 380 9.16 3.55 14.64
C ARG A 380 9.34 3.83 16.13
N ALA A 381 9.69 2.83 16.92
CA ALA A 381 9.98 2.99 18.34
C ALA A 381 11.21 3.89 18.58
N LEU A 382 12.32 3.67 17.85
CA LEU A 382 13.52 4.52 17.92
C LEU A 382 13.22 5.98 17.56
N GLY A 383 12.48 6.22 16.48
CA GLY A 383 12.25 7.57 15.96
C GLY A 383 11.48 8.50 16.90
N LYS A 384 10.66 7.95 17.82
CA LYS A 384 9.82 8.75 18.73
C LYS A 384 10.37 8.88 20.15
N SER A 385 11.31 8.03 20.57
CA SER A 385 11.97 8.15 21.87
C SER A 385 13.32 7.42 21.89
N SER A 386 14.39 8.20 21.79
CA SER A 386 15.76 7.68 21.97
C SER A 386 16.02 7.14 23.38
N GLU A 387 15.19 7.51 24.37
CA GLU A 387 15.27 7.01 25.75
C GLU A 387 14.50 5.69 25.97
N ALA A 388 13.60 5.31 25.04
CA ALA A 388 12.76 4.10 25.18
C ALA A 388 13.37 2.84 24.57
N VAL A 389 14.46 2.96 23.83
CA VAL A 389 15.05 1.82 23.10
C VAL A 389 16.29 1.35 23.83
N ASP A 390 16.18 0.13 24.36
CA ASP A 390 17.25 -0.56 25.07
C ASP A 390 18.30 -1.16 24.11
N GLU A 391 19.46 -1.50 24.65
CA GLU A 391 20.53 -2.22 23.95
C GLU A 391 20.00 -3.47 23.22
N SER A 392 19.07 -4.20 23.85
CA SER A 392 18.43 -5.39 23.29
C SER A 392 17.73 -5.09 21.96
N SER A 393 16.97 -4.00 21.87
CA SER A 393 16.27 -3.61 20.65
C SER A 393 17.24 -3.29 19.51
N ILE A 394 18.34 -2.59 19.80
CA ILE A 394 19.37 -2.27 18.79
C ILE A 394 20.03 -3.56 18.27
N VAL A 395 20.41 -4.47 19.17
CA VAL A 395 21.00 -5.78 18.81
C VAL A 395 20.02 -6.60 17.96
N GLN A 396 18.73 -6.60 18.31
CA GLN A 396 17.69 -7.26 17.51
C GLN A 396 17.57 -6.66 16.11
N MET A 397 17.60 -5.33 15.96
CA MET A 397 17.58 -4.69 14.64
C MET A 397 18.78 -5.09 13.78
N VAL A 398 19.99 -5.12 14.36
CA VAL A 398 21.20 -5.59 13.65
C VAL A 398 21.03 -7.04 13.19
N GLN A 399 20.45 -7.89 14.03
CA GLN A 399 20.17 -9.29 13.69
C GLN A 399 19.15 -9.38 12.54
N TYR A 400 18.02 -8.68 12.62
CA TYR A 400 16.99 -8.70 11.56
C TYR A 400 17.52 -8.18 10.24
N CYS A 401 18.30 -7.08 10.24
CA CYS A 401 18.97 -6.60 9.04
C CYS A 401 19.87 -7.70 8.45
N SER A 402 20.68 -8.33 9.30
CA SER A 402 21.61 -9.36 8.87
C SER A 402 20.93 -10.61 8.32
N ASP A 403 19.82 -11.04 8.94
CA ASP A 403 19.03 -12.17 8.47
C ASP A 403 18.47 -11.91 7.07
N ILE A 404 17.97 -10.69 6.80
CA ILE A 404 17.49 -10.29 5.48
C ILE A 404 18.62 -10.34 4.44
N LEU A 405 19.78 -9.75 4.75
CA LEU A 405 20.92 -9.72 3.83
C LEU A 405 21.48 -11.12 3.57
N GLN A 406 21.63 -11.93 4.61
CA GLN A 406 22.13 -13.30 4.48
C GLN A 406 21.15 -14.18 3.71
N ALA A 407 19.84 -14.06 3.95
CA ALA A 407 18.83 -14.80 3.20
C ALA A 407 18.92 -14.48 1.70
N ALA A 408 19.02 -13.19 1.35
CA ALA A 408 19.16 -12.76 -0.03
C ALA A 408 20.41 -13.34 -0.72
N ILE A 409 21.58 -13.24 -0.08
CA ILE A 409 22.86 -13.70 -0.65
C ILE A 409 22.91 -15.23 -0.78
N ARG A 410 22.34 -15.97 0.18
CA ARG A 410 22.46 -17.44 0.27
C ARG A 410 21.42 -18.22 -0.51
N THR A 411 20.32 -17.57 -0.92
CA THR A 411 19.21 -18.25 -1.62
C THR A 411 18.93 -17.74 -3.05
N PRO A 412 19.95 -17.42 -3.87
CA PRO A 412 19.69 -17.04 -5.25
C PRO A 412 19.19 -18.24 -6.06
N ASP A 413 18.31 -17.98 -7.01
CA ASP A 413 17.83 -18.96 -7.98
C ASP A 413 17.61 -18.32 -9.36
N ASP A 414 17.26 -19.14 -10.36
CA ASP A 414 17.05 -18.69 -11.74
C ASP A 414 15.95 -17.61 -11.90
N ARG A 415 15.16 -17.33 -10.84
CA ARG A 415 14.14 -16.28 -10.85
C ARG A 415 14.55 -15.02 -10.10
N THR A 416 15.75 -14.97 -9.50
CA THR A 416 16.21 -13.82 -8.71
C THR A 416 16.13 -12.51 -9.49
N GLU A 417 16.49 -12.49 -10.76
CA GLU A 417 16.41 -11.28 -11.61
C GLU A 417 14.99 -10.87 -12.02
N HIS A 418 13.98 -11.70 -11.71
CA HIS A 418 12.58 -11.46 -12.06
C HIS A 418 11.69 -11.26 -10.83
N LEU A 419 12.29 -11.16 -9.64
CA LEU A 419 11.57 -10.85 -8.41
C LEU A 419 10.93 -9.46 -8.49
N THR A 420 9.93 -9.23 -7.65
CA THR A 420 9.26 -7.93 -7.58
C THR A 420 10.21 -6.89 -6.99
N HIS A 421 10.01 -5.62 -7.34
CA HIS A 421 10.86 -4.53 -6.85
C HIS A 421 10.89 -4.44 -5.33
N HIS A 422 9.79 -4.80 -4.69
CA HIS A 422 9.65 -4.84 -3.23
C HIS A 422 10.71 -5.71 -2.53
N VAL A 423 11.13 -6.83 -3.12
CA VAL A 423 12.19 -7.67 -2.53
C VAL A 423 13.52 -6.90 -2.47
N PHE A 424 13.87 -6.20 -3.55
CA PHE A 424 15.07 -5.38 -3.60
C PHE A 424 14.98 -4.19 -2.64
N TYR A 425 13.80 -3.57 -2.53
CA TYR A 425 13.54 -2.50 -1.56
C TYR A 425 13.76 -2.95 -0.12
N MET A 426 13.26 -4.13 0.26
CA MET A 426 13.46 -4.72 1.58
C MET A 426 14.94 -4.98 1.88
N ILE A 427 15.69 -5.53 0.92
CA ILE A 427 17.13 -5.80 1.07
C ILE A 427 17.91 -4.50 1.22
N THR A 428 17.62 -3.50 0.37
CA THR A 428 18.26 -2.18 0.46
C THR A 428 17.95 -1.53 1.79
N PHE A 429 16.68 -1.49 2.22
CA PHE A 429 16.30 -0.89 3.50
C PHE A 429 17.05 -1.55 4.67
N ALA A 430 17.17 -2.87 4.69
CA ALA A 430 17.96 -3.59 5.69
C ALA A 430 19.44 -3.19 5.67
N ALA A 431 20.05 -3.07 4.49
CA ALA A 431 21.45 -2.65 4.34
C ALA A 431 21.68 -1.20 4.82
N LEU A 432 20.82 -0.27 4.40
CA LEU A 432 20.92 1.14 4.80
C LEU A 432 20.66 1.32 6.30
N THR A 433 19.70 0.56 6.85
CA THR A 433 19.44 0.54 8.29
C THR A 433 20.64 -0.01 9.06
N LEU A 434 21.28 -1.09 8.57
CA LEU A 434 22.48 -1.63 9.19
C LEU A 434 23.66 -0.66 9.16
N ILE A 435 23.87 0.05 8.05
CA ILE A 435 24.86 1.14 7.94
C ILE A 435 24.60 2.21 9.01
N ARG A 436 23.33 2.65 9.16
CA ARG A 436 22.94 3.65 10.17
C ARG A 436 23.20 3.15 11.59
N LEU A 437 22.86 1.90 11.89
CA LEU A 437 23.07 1.31 13.22
C LEU A 437 24.56 1.19 13.56
N LEU A 438 25.39 0.74 12.60
CA LEU A 438 26.84 0.68 12.77
C LEU A 438 27.40 2.10 13.03
N ARG A 439 27.02 3.08 12.21
CA ARG A 439 27.52 4.45 12.34
C ARG A 439 27.24 5.05 13.73
N ASN A 440 26.04 4.82 14.25
CA ASN A 440 25.60 5.45 15.49
C ASN A 440 26.02 4.67 16.74
N TYR A 441 26.07 3.33 16.67
CA TYR A 441 26.13 2.48 17.86
C TYR A 441 27.32 1.50 17.87
N GLU A 442 28.12 1.41 16.82
CA GLU A 442 29.28 0.49 16.77
C GLU A 442 30.26 0.74 17.91
N LYS A 443 30.55 2.00 18.27
CA LYS A 443 31.52 2.33 19.33
C LYS A 443 31.06 1.83 20.71
N GLU A 444 29.74 1.83 20.94
CA GLU A 444 29.13 1.46 22.21
C GLU A 444 28.94 -0.07 22.33
N TYR A 445 28.58 -0.73 21.22
CA TYR A 445 28.23 -2.16 21.21
C TYR A 445 29.10 -3.01 20.28
N ALA A 446 30.35 -2.60 20.05
CA ALA A 446 31.28 -3.21 19.08
C ALA A 446 31.39 -4.74 19.18
N SER A 447 31.39 -5.27 20.40
CA SER A 447 31.52 -6.70 20.66
C SER A 447 30.26 -7.48 20.30
N PHE A 448 29.07 -6.92 20.52
CA PHE A 448 27.78 -7.56 20.20
C PHE A 448 27.46 -7.49 18.71
N PHE A 449 27.92 -6.45 18.02
CA PHE A 449 27.63 -6.28 16.60
C PHE A 449 28.46 -7.22 15.73
N GLU A 450 29.60 -7.72 16.22
CA GLU A 450 30.64 -8.32 15.38
C GLU A 450 30.95 -7.39 14.18
N ALA A 451 31.18 -6.10 14.47
CA ALA A 451 31.07 -5.01 13.48
C ALA A 451 31.80 -5.27 12.15
N VAL A 452 33.02 -5.80 12.17
CA VAL A 452 33.78 -6.16 10.97
C VAL A 452 32.99 -7.10 10.06
N SER A 453 32.35 -8.14 10.62
CA SER A 453 31.53 -9.07 9.85
C SER A 453 30.30 -8.40 9.23
N ARG A 454 29.72 -7.39 9.91
CA ARG A 454 28.54 -6.66 9.43
C ARG A 454 28.89 -5.69 8.31
N HIS A 455 30.05 -5.01 8.38
CA HIS A 455 30.54 -4.22 7.26
C HIS A 455 30.79 -5.10 6.03
N VAL A 456 31.42 -6.27 6.21
CA VAL A 456 31.62 -7.24 5.12
C VAL A 456 30.29 -7.68 4.53
N LEU A 457 29.30 -8.02 5.38
CA LEU A 457 27.97 -8.44 4.93
C LEU A 457 27.26 -7.36 4.09
N VAL A 458 27.36 -6.08 4.47
CA VAL A 458 26.79 -4.96 3.70
C VAL A 458 27.46 -4.83 2.33
N LEU A 459 28.78 -4.95 2.27
CA LEU A 459 29.53 -4.89 1.02
C LEU A 459 29.24 -6.09 0.12
N GLU A 460 29.15 -7.30 0.68
CA GLU A 460 28.73 -8.51 -0.03
C GLU A 460 27.32 -8.37 -0.58
N ALA A 461 26.38 -7.83 0.20
CA ALA A 461 25.01 -7.58 -0.25
C ALA A 461 24.97 -6.56 -1.40
N SER A 462 25.75 -5.48 -1.31
CA SER A 462 25.87 -4.50 -2.39
C SER A 462 26.46 -5.12 -3.67
N GLN A 463 27.51 -5.94 -3.54
CA GLN A 463 28.12 -6.62 -4.68
C GLN A 463 27.14 -7.62 -5.31
N TRP A 464 26.45 -8.41 -4.48
CA TRP A 464 25.43 -9.34 -4.93
C TRP A 464 24.31 -8.61 -5.69
N LEU A 465 23.76 -7.52 -5.13
CA LEU A 465 22.74 -6.69 -5.78
C LEU A 465 23.18 -6.19 -7.17
N ARG A 466 24.43 -5.74 -7.30
CA ARG A 466 25.01 -5.27 -8.57
C ARG A 466 25.29 -6.38 -9.59
N SER A 467 25.35 -7.63 -9.15
CA SER A 467 25.54 -8.78 -10.02
C SER A 467 24.24 -9.28 -10.67
N ILE A 468 23.08 -8.78 -10.24
CA ILE A 468 21.77 -9.27 -10.69
C ILE A 468 21.33 -8.55 -11.96
N GLY A 469 21.01 -9.34 -12.99
CA GLY A 469 20.38 -8.88 -14.21
C GLY A 469 21.29 -8.04 -15.11
N LEU A 470 20.68 -7.47 -16.15
CA LEU A 470 21.34 -6.62 -17.14
C LEU A 470 21.54 -5.18 -16.62
N PRO A 471 22.41 -4.37 -17.27
CA PRO A 471 22.53 -2.95 -16.97
C PRO A 471 21.18 -2.24 -16.93
N GLY A 472 20.92 -1.48 -15.87
CA GLY A 472 19.63 -0.82 -15.63
C GLY A 472 18.63 -1.64 -14.80
N HIS A 473 18.98 -2.87 -14.42
CA HIS A 473 18.21 -3.66 -13.46
C HIS A 473 18.16 -2.97 -12.09
N ILE A 474 17.01 -3.05 -11.41
CA ILE A 474 16.76 -2.40 -10.12
C ILE A 474 17.81 -2.77 -9.05
N GLY A 475 18.24 -4.03 -9.05
CA GLY A 475 19.28 -4.52 -8.14
C GLY A 475 20.59 -3.72 -8.27
N GLN A 476 20.99 -3.33 -9.49
CA GLN A 476 22.21 -2.56 -9.69
C GLN A 476 22.12 -1.16 -9.11
N THR A 477 21.00 -0.47 -9.36
CA THR A 477 20.73 0.86 -8.76
C THR A 477 20.77 0.78 -7.23
N MET A 478 20.10 -0.22 -6.67
CA MET A 478 20.06 -0.45 -5.22
C MET A 478 21.42 -0.77 -4.62
N GLY A 479 22.18 -1.65 -5.27
CA GLY A 479 23.53 -2.01 -4.82
C GLY A 479 24.50 -0.84 -4.90
N ASN A 480 24.36 0.04 -5.90
CA ASN A 480 25.12 1.30 -5.99
C ASN A 480 24.77 2.24 -4.83
N ILE A 481 23.48 2.42 -4.49
CA ILE A 481 23.05 3.23 -3.34
C ILE A 481 23.70 2.73 -2.04
N VAL A 482 23.66 1.41 -1.80
CA VAL A 482 24.27 0.79 -0.62
C VAL A 482 25.79 1.00 -0.59
N ALA A 483 26.49 0.79 -1.71
CA ALA A 483 27.93 0.99 -1.80
C ALA A 483 28.33 2.44 -1.49
N THR A 484 27.65 3.40 -2.14
CA THR A 484 27.93 4.82 -1.99
C THR A 484 27.71 5.29 -0.55
N LEU A 485 26.60 4.88 0.09
CA LEU A 485 26.32 5.27 1.48
C LEU A 485 27.30 4.62 2.46
N HIS A 486 27.69 3.36 2.23
CA HIS A 486 28.69 2.69 3.07
C HIS A 486 30.05 3.39 2.96
N GLN A 487 30.51 3.68 1.73
CA GLN A 487 31.78 4.37 1.48
C GLN A 487 31.82 5.77 2.10
N SER A 488 30.73 6.54 2.01
CA SER A 488 30.66 7.87 2.61
C SER A 488 30.61 7.82 4.14
N SER A 489 29.94 6.82 4.71
CA SER A 489 29.81 6.65 6.16
C SER A 489 31.07 6.07 6.80
N PHE A 490 31.84 5.26 6.07
CA PHE A 490 33.03 4.56 6.58
C PHE A 490 34.23 4.62 5.62
N PRO A 491 34.87 5.79 5.43
CA PRO A 491 35.96 5.95 4.47
C PRO A 491 37.17 5.02 4.73
N ALA A 492 37.43 4.67 5.99
CA ALA A 492 38.54 3.80 6.38
C ALA A 492 38.35 2.32 6.02
N GLN A 493 37.10 1.91 5.75
CA GLN A 493 36.72 0.55 5.39
C GLN A 493 36.33 0.43 3.91
N ALA A 494 36.43 1.54 3.17
CA ALA A 494 36.15 1.58 1.74
C ALA A 494 37.17 0.71 0.99
N SER A 495 36.69 -0.27 0.25
CA SER A 495 37.47 -0.92 -0.81
C SER A 495 37.45 -0.03 -2.05
N ASP A 496 38.44 -0.15 -2.94
CA ASP A 496 38.41 0.43 -4.29
C ASP A 496 37.30 -0.25 -5.13
N ILE A 497 36.05 0.01 -4.76
CA ILE A 497 34.89 -0.49 -5.47
C ILE A 497 34.73 0.43 -6.68
N ALA A 498 34.97 -0.11 -7.88
CA ALA A 498 34.63 0.57 -9.12
C ALA A 498 33.10 0.77 -9.17
N ILE A 499 32.65 1.96 -8.75
CA ILE A 499 31.27 2.40 -8.94
C ILE A 499 31.15 2.73 -10.42
N SER A 500 30.28 2.01 -11.14
CA SER A 500 29.94 2.36 -12.51
C SER A 500 29.45 3.81 -12.52
N SER A 501 30.15 4.69 -13.23
CA SER A 501 29.80 6.10 -13.39
C SER A 501 28.57 6.33 -14.29
N GLN A 502 27.80 5.29 -14.60
CA GLN A 502 26.55 5.44 -15.32
C GLN A 502 25.46 5.97 -14.39
N GLY A 503 25.41 7.30 -14.34
CA GLY A 503 24.48 8.10 -13.55
C GLY A 503 25.18 8.68 -12.34
N GLU A 504 25.61 9.94 -12.41
CA GLU A 504 25.89 10.75 -11.22
C GLU A 504 24.62 10.79 -10.36
N PHE A 505 24.45 9.81 -9.49
CA PHE A 505 23.49 9.87 -8.39
C PHE A 505 24.10 10.77 -7.33
N VAL A 506 23.86 12.06 -7.48
CA VAL A 506 24.17 13.05 -6.45
C VAL A 506 23.35 12.70 -5.21
N PHE A 507 23.99 12.78 -4.03
CA PHE A 507 23.35 12.56 -2.72
C PHE A 507 22.04 13.38 -2.54
N ASP A 508 21.87 14.49 -3.27
CA ASP A 508 20.64 15.29 -3.29
C ASP A 508 19.41 14.52 -3.82
N ASN A 509 19.58 13.42 -4.54
CA ASN A 509 18.47 12.57 -5.00
C ASN A 509 17.94 11.59 -3.93
N PHE A 510 18.53 11.53 -2.72
CA PHE A 510 17.89 10.82 -1.61
C PHE A 510 16.54 11.46 -1.23
N ALA A 511 16.41 12.78 -1.39
CA ALA A 511 15.14 13.50 -1.30
C ALA A 511 14.15 13.14 -2.43
N ALA A 512 14.63 12.49 -3.49
CA ALA A 512 13.86 12.07 -4.66
C ALA A 512 13.40 10.60 -4.58
N MET A 513 13.73 9.87 -3.50
CA MET A 513 13.14 8.59 -3.11
C MET A 513 12.29 8.74 -1.82
N PRO A 514 11.18 9.51 -1.87
CA PRO A 514 10.29 9.71 -0.73
C PRO A 514 9.67 8.39 -0.21
N GLU A 515 9.74 7.31 -1.00
CA GLU A 515 9.25 5.97 -0.68
C GLU A 515 10.05 5.23 0.41
N PHE A 516 11.18 5.78 0.87
CA PHE A 516 11.99 5.16 1.92
C PHE A 516 12.29 6.11 3.09
N PHE A 517 12.17 7.42 2.86
CA PHE A 517 12.79 8.42 3.74
C PHE A 517 11.89 9.61 4.09
N ASP A 518 10.57 9.43 4.17
CA ASP A 518 9.73 10.34 4.98
C ASP A 518 9.88 10.01 6.48
N LEU A 519 11.14 9.93 6.92
CA LEU A 519 11.60 10.13 8.28
C LEU A 519 11.62 11.64 8.47
N ASP A 520 10.45 12.25 8.72
CA ASP A 520 10.24 13.68 8.91
C ASP A 520 11.13 14.57 8.03
N ALA A 521 10.55 15.26 7.03
CA ALA A 521 11.22 16.31 6.25
C ALA A 521 11.85 17.49 7.06
N ASN A 522 11.99 17.36 8.39
CA ASN A 522 12.77 18.19 9.30
C ASN A 522 13.96 17.47 9.96
N PHE A 523 14.26 16.20 9.66
CA PHE A 523 15.46 15.54 10.16
C PHE A 523 16.66 16.00 9.33
N ASP A 524 17.25 17.09 9.79
CA ASP A 524 18.49 17.62 9.25
C ASP A 524 19.63 16.63 9.56
N TRP A 525 20.02 15.87 8.53
CA TRP A 525 21.08 14.85 8.57
C TRP A 525 22.44 15.40 9.04
N ASP A 526 22.61 16.73 9.07
CA ASP A 526 23.81 17.44 9.49
C ASP A 526 23.73 18.03 10.92
N THR A 527 22.61 17.89 11.64
CA THR A 527 22.43 18.50 12.98
C THR A 527 22.85 17.67 14.19
N LEU A 528 23.39 16.47 14.00
CA LEU A 528 24.00 15.70 15.10
C LEU A 528 25.52 15.76 15.00
N GLN A 529 26.07 16.90 15.41
CA GLN A 529 27.48 17.04 15.83
C GLN A 529 27.70 16.43 17.22
#